data_AF-W7Q522-F1
#
_entry.id   AF-W7Q522-F1
#
_cell.length_a   1.000
_cell.length_b   1.000
_cell.length_c   1.000
_cell.angle_alpha   90.00
_cell.angle_beta   90.00
_cell.angle_gamma   90.00
#
_symmetry.space_group_name_H-M   'P 1'
#
loop_
_entity.id
_entity.type
_entity.pdbx_description
1 polymer ?
#
loop_
_entity_poly.entity_id
_entity_poly.type
_entity_poly.pdbx_seq_one_letter_code
_entity_poly.pdbx_strand_id
1 'polypeptide(L)'
;MDFLINGRAFAMDEVLFEGKAGEVEEWEVFNNSHMDHPFHVHGTHFQVLASRQVDGEWTDSPWVAWKDTVNLAPYQRLRLRMVFQEPGDWLFHCHIIEHEELGMMATIRIR
;
A
#
# COMPACT_ATOMS: atom_id res chain seq x y z
N MET A 1 4.49 -16.63 12.51
CA MET A 1 4.87 -15.21 12.39
C MET A 1 3.75 -14.60 11.59
N ASP A 2 3.11 -13.56 12.11
CA ASP A 2 1.88 -13.04 11.51
C ASP A 2 2.23 -11.93 10.53
N PHE A 3 1.56 -11.89 9.39
CA PHE A 3 1.72 -10.86 8.38
C PHE A 3 0.46 -10.02 8.31
N LEU A 4 0.55 -8.78 8.77
CA LEU A 4 -0.62 -7.96 9.08
C LEU A 4 -0.53 -6.61 8.38
N ILE A 5 -1.68 -6.06 8.00
CA ILE A 5 -1.84 -4.66 7.60
C ILE A 5 -2.61 -3.95 8.70
N ASN A 6 -2.05 -2.87 9.26
CA ASN A 6 -2.65 -2.13 10.39
C ASN A 6 -3.08 -3.01 11.57
N GLY A 7 -2.28 -4.05 11.86
CA GLY A 7 -2.53 -4.99 12.97
C GLY A 7 -3.64 -6.01 12.72
N ARG A 8 -4.13 -6.14 11.48
CA ARG A 8 -5.20 -7.06 11.08
C ARG A 8 -4.73 -8.02 9.99
N ALA A 9 -5.17 -9.28 10.11
CA ALA A 9 -5.12 -10.23 9.01
C ALA A 9 -6.36 -10.04 8.13
N PHE A 10 -6.23 -10.39 6.86
CA PHE A 10 -7.33 -10.27 5.89
C PHE A 10 -8.60 -11.03 6.34
N ALA A 11 -9.74 -10.37 6.20
CA ALA A 11 -11.07 -10.96 6.29
C ALA A 11 -11.89 -10.52 5.08
N MET A 12 -12.49 -11.48 4.37
CA MET A 12 -13.11 -11.26 3.06
C MET A 12 -14.31 -10.32 3.09
N ASP A 13 -14.98 -10.22 4.24
CA ASP A 13 -16.15 -9.39 4.48
C ASP A 13 -15.82 -8.05 5.16
N GLU A 14 -14.54 -7.76 5.43
CA GLU A 14 -14.09 -6.51 6.02
C GLU A 14 -13.55 -5.52 4.98
N VAL A 15 -13.90 -4.24 5.17
CA VAL A 15 -13.37 -3.10 4.44
C VAL A 15 -12.52 -2.28 5.42
N LEU A 16 -11.24 -2.10 5.10
CA LEU A 16 -10.32 -1.36 5.97
C LEU A 16 -10.37 0.14 5.71
N PHE A 17 -10.57 0.55 4.46
CA PHE A 17 -10.65 1.95 4.06
C PHE A 17 -11.82 2.20 3.10
N GLU A 18 -12.36 3.41 3.13
CA GLU A 18 -13.32 3.88 2.12
C GLU A 18 -12.73 5.10 1.41
N GLY A 19 -12.95 5.18 0.10
CA GLY A 19 -12.53 6.27 -0.76
C GLY A 19 -13.59 6.60 -1.80
N LYS A 20 -13.30 7.58 -2.67
CA LYS A 20 -14.25 8.07 -3.68
C LYS A 20 -13.66 8.01 -5.08
N ALA A 21 -14.45 7.55 -6.04
CA ALA A 21 -14.06 7.51 -7.44
C ALA A 21 -13.71 8.92 -7.96
N GLY A 22 -12.57 9.03 -8.63
CA GLY A 22 -12.03 10.28 -9.17
C GLY A 22 -11.34 11.19 -8.15
N GLU A 23 -11.29 10.82 -6.86
CA GLU A 23 -10.56 11.57 -5.84
C GLU A 23 -9.09 11.16 -5.82
N VAL A 24 -8.20 12.16 -5.77
CA VAL A 24 -6.76 11.92 -5.65
C VAL A 24 -6.44 11.64 -4.19
N GLU A 25 -5.84 10.48 -3.94
CA GLU A 25 -5.42 10.06 -2.61
C GLU A 25 -3.89 10.09 -2.49
N GLU A 26 -3.39 10.51 -1.33
CA GLU A 26 -1.98 10.38 -0.97
C GLU A 26 -1.84 9.46 0.24
N TRP A 27 -1.17 8.33 0.06
CA TRP A 27 -1.00 7.29 1.08
C TRP A 27 0.42 7.35 1.64
N GLU A 28 0.54 7.34 2.97
CA GLU A 28 1.80 7.02 3.65
C GLU A 28 1.78 5.54 4.04
N VAL A 29 2.64 4.75 3.39
CA VAL A 29 2.76 3.31 3.65
C VAL A 29 4.03 3.07 4.45
N PHE A 30 3.91 2.40 5.60
CA PHE A 30 5.01 2.16 6.53
C PHE A 30 5.23 0.67 6.75
N ASN A 31 6.45 0.20 6.51
CA ASN A 31 6.87 -1.13 6.90
C ASN A 31 7.45 -1.10 8.31
N ASN A 32 6.67 -1.55 9.30
CA ASN A 32 7.13 -1.71 10.68
C ASN A 32 7.62 -3.14 10.97
N SER A 33 8.30 -3.76 10.00
CA SER A 33 8.85 -5.10 10.09
C SER A 33 10.36 -5.08 9.81
N HIS A 34 11.00 -6.24 10.03
CA HIS A 34 12.43 -6.45 9.81
C HIS A 34 12.76 -7.00 8.42
N MET A 35 11.78 -7.16 7.53
CA MET A 35 11.96 -7.71 6.18
C MET A 35 11.28 -6.85 5.12
N ASP A 36 11.73 -6.96 3.88
CA ASP A 36 11.14 -6.28 2.72
C ASP A 36 9.74 -6.82 2.41
N HIS A 37 8.84 -5.91 2.02
CA HIS A 37 7.50 -6.25 1.56
C HIS A 37 7.18 -5.47 0.27
N PRO A 38 7.04 -6.12 -0.89
CA PRO A 38 6.52 -5.45 -2.08
C PRO A 38 5.05 -5.11 -1.89
N PHE A 39 4.71 -3.83 -1.83
CA PHE A 39 3.35 -3.33 -1.64
C PHE A 39 2.67 -3.14 -2.99
N HIS A 40 1.54 -3.83 -3.19
CA HIS A 40 0.76 -3.84 -4.42
C HIS A 40 -0.66 -3.31 -4.19
N VAL A 41 -1.22 -2.61 -5.18
CA VAL A 41 -2.58 -2.03 -5.14
C VAL A 41 -3.33 -2.38 -6.43
N HIS A 42 -4.53 -2.96 -6.31
CA HIS A 42 -5.40 -3.27 -7.44
C HIS A 42 -6.15 -2.03 -7.94
N GLY A 43 -6.67 -2.09 -9.17
CA GLY A 43 -7.64 -1.10 -9.69
C GLY A 43 -7.07 0.26 -10.08
N THR A 44 -5.82 0.56 -9.72
CA THR A 44 -5.15 1.81 -10.07
C THR A 44 -3.65 1.61 -10.25
N HIS A 45 -2.98 2.66 -10.73
CA HIS A 45 -1.54 2.81 -10.62
C HIS A 45 -1.25 4.01 -9.71
N PHE A 46 -0.11 3.98 -9.04
CA PHE A 46 0.35 5.05 -8.17
C PHE A 46 1.72 5.58 -8.59
N GLN A 47 2.03 6.76 -8.09
CA GLN A 47 3.32 7.41 -8.20
C GLN A 47 4.00 7.44 -6.83
N VAL A 48 5.25 6.99 -6.75
CA VAL A 48 6.07 7.14 -5.54
C VAL A 48 6.64 8.56 -5.53
N LEU A 49 6.28 9.35 -4.53
CA LEU A 49 6.64 10.75 -4.44
C LEU A 49 7.91 10.97 -3.62
N ALA A 50 7.99 10.30 -2.46
CA ALA A 50 9.09 10.44 -1.54
C ALA A 50 9.23 9.20 -0.67
N SER A 51 10.41 9.03 -0.07
CA SER A 51 10.69 7.98 0.91
C SER A 51 11.45 8.52 2.11
N ARG A 52 11.33 7.85 3.25
CA ARG A 52 12.21 8.05 4.41
C ARG A 52 12.39 6.76 5.20
N GLN A 53 13.47 6.68 5.95
CA GLN A 53 13.63 5.69 7.02
C GLN A 53 12.94 6.18 8.31
N VAL A 54 12.74 5.32 9.32
CA VAL A 54 11.98 5.66 10.55
C VAL A 54 12.37 7.01 11.18
N ASP A 55 13.67 7.29 11.27
CA ASP A 55 14.24 8.52 11.83
C ASP A 55 14.91 9.42 10.78
N GLY A 56 14.66 9.17 9.50
CA GLY A 56 15.23 9.92 8.38
C GLY A 56 14.34 11.08 7.93
N GLU A 57 14.97 12.03 7.24
CA GLU A 57 14.26 13.07 6.49
C GLU A 57 13.62 12.49 5.23
N TRP A 58 12.55 13.14 4.76
CA TRP A 58 11.95 12.81 3.48
C TRP A 58 12.90 13.14 2.34
N THR A 59 13.10 12.15 1.46
CA THR A 59 13.84 12.30 0.20
C THR A 59 12.87 12.09 -0.95
N ASP A 60 12.78 13.09 -1.83
CA ASP A 60 11.95 12.98 -3.03
C ASP A 60 12.43 11.84 -3.93
N SER A 61 11.48 11.21 -4.61
CA SER A 61 11.79 10.17 -5.59
C SER A 61 12.63 10.77 -6.72
N PRO A 62 13.74 10.14 -7.14
CA PRO A 62 14.61 10.65 -8.20
C PRO A 62 13.90 10.73 -9.56
N TRP A 63 12.86 9.93 -9.75
CA TRP A 63 11.94 10.01 -10.87
C TRP A 63 10.53 9.58 -10.43
N VAL A 64 9.52 10.14 -11.10
CA VAL A 64 8.13 9.78 -10.88
C VAL A 64 7.67 8.90 -12.05
N ALA A 65 7.18 7.71 -11.74
CA ALA A 65 6.67 6.76 -12.71
C ALA A 65 5.41 6.10 -12.17
N TRP A 66 4.51 5.71 -13.08
CA TRP A 66 3.35 4.90 -12.75
C TRP A 66 3.78 3.48 -12.42
N LYS A 67 3.33 2.99 -11.28
CA LYS A 67 3.59 1.65 -10.75
C LYS A 67 2.33 1.09 -10.14
N ASP A 68 2.16 -0.21 -10.16
CA ASP A 68 1.18 -0.93 -9.34
C ASP A 68 1.81 -1.56 -8.10
N THR A 69 3.15 -1.67 -8.08
CA THR A 69 3.92 -2.36 -7.04
C THR A 69 5.22 -1.63 -6.74
N VAL A 70 5.57 -1.52 -5.45
CA VAL A 70 6.86 -0.95 -5.00
C VAL A 70 7.39 -1.73 -3.81
N ASN A 71 8.70 -1.99 -3.78
CA ASN A 71 9.34 -2.58 -2.61
C ASN A 71 9.33 -1.60 -1.43
N LEU A 72 8.92 -2.08 -0.26
CA LEU A 72 8.95 -1.34 0.98
C LEU A 72 9.97 -2.01 1.92
N ALA A 73 11.17 -1.42 1.99
CA ALA A 73 12.27 -1.94 2.80
C ALA A 73 11.93 -1.91 4.31
N PRO A 74 12.65 -2.67 5.16
CA PRO A 74 12.47 -2.64 6.61
C PRO A 74 12.53 -1.20 7.14
N TYR A 75 11.55 -0.82 7.96
CA TYR A 75 11.48 0.49 8.60
C TYR A 75 11.42 1.69 7.62
N GLN A 76 11.03 1.43 6.37
CA GLN A 76 10.84 2.47 5.36
C GLN A 76 9.40 2.96 5.32
N ARG A 77 9.25 4.27 5.06
CA ARG A 77 7.99 4.91 4.68
C ARG A 77 8.05 5.41 3.24
N LEU A 78 6.95 5.25 2.52
CA LEU A 78 6.75 5.81 1.18
C LEU A 78 5.52 6.72 1.17
N ARG A 79 5.60 7.82 0.43
CA ARG A 79 4.42 8.59 0.01
C ARG A 79 4.04 8.19 -1.39
N LEU A 80 2.82 7.68 -1.55
CA LEU A 80 2.25 7.25 -2.82
C LEU A 80 1.09 8.19 -3.19
N ARG A 81 0.97 8.57 -4.46
CA ARG A 81 -0.20 9.30 -4.96
C ARG A 81 -0.92 8.51 -6.03
N MET A 82 -2.23 8.37 -5.89
CA MET A 82 -3.06 7.56 -6.78
C MET A 82 -4.46 8.14 -6.92
N VAL A 83 -5.22 7.57 -7.85
CA VAL A 83 -6.64 7.88 -8.04
C VAL A 83 -7.35 6.61 -8.51
N PHE A 84 -8.41 6.22 -7.82
CA PHE A 84 -9.29 5.16 -8.28
C PHE A 84 -10.35 5.79 -9.18
N GLN A 85 -10.42 5.37 -10.46
CA GLN A 85 -11.38 5.94 -11.41
C GLN A 85 -12.76 5.27 -11.31
N GLU A 86 -12.79 3.99 -10.96
CA GLU A 86 -13.99 3.16 -10.96
C GLU A 86 -14.40 2.78 -9.52
N PRO A 87 -15.69 2.89 -9.17
CA PRO A 87 -16.22 2.34 -7.92
C PRO A 87 -16.02 0.83 -7.84
N GLY A 88 -15.85 0.32 -6.62
CA GLY A 88 -15.66 -1.11 -6.37
C GLY A 88 -14.85 -1.39 -5.11
N ASP A 89 -14.73 -2.67 -4.79
CA ASP A 89 -13.85 -3.16 -3.74
C ASP A 89 -12.52 -3.59 -4.37
N TRP A 90 -11.43 -2.94 -3.97
CA TRP A 90 -10.09 -3.19 -4.47
C TRP A 90 -9.19 -3.70 -3.34
N LEU A 91 -8.26 -4.58 -3.68
CA LEU A 91 -7.31 -5.14 -2.73
C LEU A 91 -5.99 -4.36 -2.78
N PHE A 92 -5.32 -4.32 -1.63
CA PHE A 92 -3.91 -4.00 -1.56
C PHE A 92 -3.23 -4.93 -0.56
N HIS A 93 -2.02 -5.37 -0.87
CA HIS A 93 -1.39 -6.45 -0.15
C HIS A 93 0.13 -6.48 -0.35
N CYS A 94 0.79 -7.32 0.45
CA CYS A 94 2.12 -7.77 0.14
C CYS A 94 2.09 -8.69 -1.09
N HIS A 95 3.00 -8.49 -2.04
CA HIS A 95 3.11 -9.29 -3.26
C HIS A 95 4.13 -10.45 -3.12
N ILE A 96 4.54 -10.77 -1.89
CA ILE A 96 5.12 -12.08 -1.57
C ILE A 96 3.91 -12.99 -1.33
N ILE A 97 3.70 -13.94 -2.23
CA ILE A 97 2.46 -14.73 -2.33
C ILE A 97 2.16 -15.44 -1.00
N GLU A 98 3.18 -15.98 -0.34
CA GLU A 98 3.00 -16.65 0.95
C GLU A 98 2.54 -15.67 2.05
N HIS A 99 2.95 -14.40 2.01
CA HIS A 99 2.49 -13.40 2.98
C HIS A 99 1.05 -12.96 2.69
N GLU A 100 0.69 -12.84 1.41
CA GLU A 100 -0.68 -12.58 0.97
C GLU A 100 -1.62 -13.68 1.46
N GLU A 101 -1.29 -14.95 1.19
CA GLU A 101 -2.07 -16.13 1.61
C GLU A 101 -2.21 -16.21 3.14
N LEU A 102 -1.20 -15.77 3.89
CA LEU A 102 -1.21 -15.72 5.35
C LEU A 102 -1.92 -14.48 5.92
N GLY A 103 -2.51 -13.62 5.07
CA GLY A 103 -3.42 -12.56 5.46
C GLY A 103 -2.87 -11.14 5.39
N MET A 104 -1.71 -10.90 4.76
CA MET A 104 -1.14 -9.55 4.58
C MET A 104 -1.82 -8.78 3.44
N MET A 105 -3.14 -8.64 3.53
CA MET A 105 -4.01 -8.10 2.52
C MET A 105 -5.17 -7.34 3.18
N ALA A 106 -5.67 -6.32 2.50
CA ALA A 106 -6.81 -5.55 2.95
C ALA A 106 -7.63 -5.00 1.78
N THR A 107 -8.90 -4.71 2.04
CA THR A 107 -9.84 -4.15 1.07
C THR A 107 -10.00 -2.65 1.29
N ILE A 108 -9.98 -1.88 0.20
CA ILE A 108 -10.50 -0.50 0.13
C ILE A 108 -11.77 -0.50 -0.72
N ARG A 109 -12.83 0.17 -0.22
CA ARG A 109 -14.08 0.37 -0.96
C ARG A 109 -14.13 1.77 -1.56
N ILE A 110 -14.19 1.84 -2.88
CA ILE A 110 -14.33 3.09 -3.64
C ILE A 110 -15.80 3.26 -4.04
N ARG A 111 -16.37 4.44 -3.74
CA ARG A 111 -17.77 4.78 -4.03
C ARG A 111 -17.91 5.94 -5.01
#